data_AF-A0A914WE07-F1
#
_entry.id   AF-A0A914WE07-F1
#
_cell.length_a   1.000
_cell.length_b   1.000
_cell.length_c   1.000
_cell.angle_alpha   90.00
_cell.angle_beta   90.00
_cell.angle_gamma   90.00
#
_symmetry.space_group_name_H-M   'P 1'
#
loop_
_entity.id
_entity.type
_entity.pdbx_description
1 polymer ?
#
loop_
_entity_poly.entity_id
_entity_poly.type
_entity_poly.pdbx_seq_one_letter_code
_entity_poly.pdbx_strand_id
1 'polypeptide(L)'
;MRSILQTVVLFLPSLLTSNVMGELKSSGMPVFSPPDHRYPSICYLPPDSSICLPNDRIKGDSNDRVDVFHTRFYFDALTGACYPFYSEDCGRNENNFETLEDCQKACAPSSNRTWPKLACS
;
A
#
# COMPACT_ATOMS: atom_id res chain seq x y z
N MET A 1 60.78 32.41 -15.50
CA MET A 1 60.79 31.42 -16.60
C MET A 1 59.51 30.61 -16.50
N ARG A 2 58.66 30.71 -17.52
CA ARG A 2 57.38 29.99 -17.61
C ARG A 2 57.71 28.53 -17.91
N SER A 3 57.36 27.60 -17.02
CA SER A 3 57.47 26.17 -17.32
C SER A 3 56.09 25.57 -17.48
N ILE A 4 55.81 25.19 -18.72
CA ILE A 4 54.60 24.53 -19.20
C ILE A 4 54.67 23.08 -18.69
N LEU A 5 53.81 22.74 -17.74
CA LEU A 5 53.37 21.36 -17.55
C LEU A 5 51.90 21.37 -17.09
N GLN A 6 51.06 22.01 -17.91
CA GLN A 6 49.63 21.71 -17.96
C GLN A 6 49.47 20.35 -18.63
N THR A 7 49.47 19.26 -17.87
CA THR A 7 48.98 17.98 -18.40
C THR A 7 48.37 17.14 -17.28
N VAL A 8 47.04 17.30 -17.14
CA VAL A 8 46.04 16.24 -16.90
C VAL A 8 46.12 15.49 -15.55
N VAL A 9 44.95 15.10 -15.04
CA VAL A 9 44.71 14.16 -13.91
C VAL A 9 44.91 14.85 -12.55
N LEU A 10 43.90 15.31 -11.78
CA LEU A 10 42.67 14.63 -11.34
C LEU A 10 41.62 15.66 -10.90
N PHE A 11 40.89 16.27 -11.83
CA PHE A 11 39.51 16.65 -11.53
C PHE A 11 38.70 15.37 -11.68
N LEU A 12 38.59 14.58 -10.61
CA LEU A 12 37.44 13.72 -10.43
C LEU A 12 36.34 14.66 -9.95
N PRO A 13 35.40 15.12 -10.80
CA PRO A 13 34.16 15.60 -10.24
C PRO A 13 33.58 14.41 -9.50
N SER A 14 33.46 14.52 -8.19
CA SER A 14 32.69 13.60 -7.37
C SER A 14 31.21 13.75 -7.78
N LEU A 15 30.88 13.30 -9.00
CA LEU A 15 29.57 12.77 -9.30
C LEU A 15 29.41 11.59 -8.37
N LEU A 16 28.69 11.80 -7.30
CA LEU A 16 27.64 10.93 -6.78
C LEU A 16 26.94 11.71 -5.66
N THR A 17 26.35 12.86 -6.03
CA THR A 17 25.16 13.34 -5.34
C THR A 17 24.05 12.33 -5.60
N SER A 18 23.96 11.29 -4.77
CA SER A 18 22.74 10.54 -4.45
C SER A 18 23.13 9.32 -3.63
N ASN A 19 23.45 9.52 -2.35
CA ASN A 19 22.90 8.61 -1.36
C ASN A 19 21.55 9.19 -0.95
N VAL A 20 20.60 9.15 -1.90
CA VAL A 20 19.24 8.81 -1.50
C VAL A 20 19.33 7.32 -1.19
N MET A 21 19.83 6.99 0.01
CA MET A 21 19.21 5.88 0.74
C MET A 21 17.78 6.38 0.94
N GLY A 22 16.95 6.19 -0.08
CA GLY A 22 15.56 5.96 0.17
C GLY A 22 15.62 4.80 1.13
N GLU A 23 15.30 5.08 2.38
CA GLU A 23 15.00 4.01 3.32
C GLU A 23 14.09 3.09 2.51
N LEU A 24 14.53 1.85 2.28
CA LEU A 24 13.57 0.78 2.20
C LEU A 24 12.77 1.01 3.47
N LYS A 25 11.61 1.67 3.33
CA LYS A 25 10.63 1.78 4.39
C LYS A 25 10.21 0.34 4.55
N SER A 26 10.99 -0.36 5.36
CA SER A 26 10.79 -1.74 5.73
C SER A 26 9.32 -1.79 6.01
N SER A 27 8.61 -2.56 5.21
CA SER A 27 7.22 -2.93 5.43
C SER A 27 7.20 -3.74 6.74
N GLY A 28 7.53 -3.08 7.84
CA GLY A 28 7.20 -3.50 9.17
C GLY A 28 5.69 -3.53 9.19
N MET A 29 5.17 -4.67 9.63
CA MET A 29 3.74 -4.88 9.84
C MET A 29 3.07 -3.61 10.37
N PRO A 30 1.86 -3.27 9.89
CA PRO A 30 1.18 -2.08 10.35
C PRO A 30 1.11 -2.07 11.88
N VAL A 31 1.73 -1.07 12.48
CA VAL A 31 1.71 -0.86 13.93
C VAL A 31 0.27 -0.47 14.29
N PHE A 32 -0.45 -1.38 14.95
CA PHE A 32 -1.78 -1.15 15.55
C PHE A 32 -1.73 -0.17 16.75
N SER A 33 -0.92 0.88 16.70
CA SER A 33 -1.07 2.01 17.62
C SER A 33 -2.29 2.82 17.15
N PRO A 34 -3.31 3.07 17.99
CA PRO A 34 -4.52 3.76 17.55
C PRO A 34 -4.17 5.17 17.07
N PRO A 35 -4.32 5.50 15.78
CA PRO A 35 -4.26 6.88 15.34
C PRO A 35 -5.51 7.62 15.85
N ASP A 36 -5.52 8.95 15.75
CA ASP A 36 -6.58 9.87 16.17
C ASP A 36 -7.96 9.67 15.49
N HIS A 37 -8.48 8.43 15.41
CA HIS A 37 -9.77 8.04 14.82
C HIS A 37 -10.05 8.74 13.48
N ARG A 38 -8.97 8.99 12.71
CA ARG A 38 -8.99 9.79 11.50
C ARG A 38 -9.84 9.14 10.40
N TYR A 39 -9.89 7.82 10.43
CA TYR A 39 -10.58 6.97 9.47
C TYR A 39 -11.40 5.91 10.23
N PRO A 40 -12.47 5.37 9.64
CA PRO A 40 -13.16 4.19 10.14
C PRO A 40 -12.20 3.01 10.37
N SER A 41 -12.52 2.12 11.33
CA SER A 41 -11.69 0.97 11.68
C SER A 41 -11.37 0.04 10.51
N ILE A 42 -12.35 -0.20 9.64
CA ILE A 42 -12.23 -0.91 8.36
C ILE A 42 -11.06 -0.40 7.51
N CYS A 43 -10.80 0.91 7.50
CA CYS A 43 -9.76 1.52 6.67
C CYS A 43 -8.33 1.32 7.19
N TYR A 44 -8.17 0.71 8.37
CA TYR A 44 -6.86 0.30 8.91
C TYR A 44 -6.54 -1.16 8.64
N LEU A 45 -7.47 -1.93 8.09
CA LEU A 45 -7.21 -3.32 7.73
C LEU A 45 -6.18 -3.35 6.58
N PRO A 46 -5.13 -4.20 6.67
CA PRO A 46 -4.17 -4.33 5.58
C PRO A 46 -4.87 -4.84 4.31
N PRO A 47 -4.34 -4.56 3.10
CA PRO A 47 -4.78 -5.28 1.91
C PRO A 47 -4.56 -6.78 2.15
N ASP A 48 -5.60 -7.58 1.91
CA ASP A 48 -5.47 -9.02 2.13
C ASP A 48 -4.46 -9.63 1.15
N SER A 49 -3.76 -10.69 1.59
CA SER A 49 -2.71 -11.34 0.82
C SER A 49 -3.24 -12.05 -0.43
N SER A 50 -4.56 -12.09 -0.63
CA SER A 50 -5.21 -12.55 -1.86
C SER A 50 -4.78 -13.96 -2.27
N ILE A 51 -4.43 -14.79 -1.30
CA ILE A 51 -4.05 -16.19 -1.50
C ILE A 51 -5.09 -17.06 -0.81
N CYS A 52 -5.90 -17.77 -1.59
CA CYS A 52 -6.76 -18.81 -1.05
C CYS A 52 -5.91 -19.95 -0.51
N LEU A 53 -6.22 -20.39 0.71
CA LEU A 53 -5.82 -21.72 1.13
C LEU A 53 -6.46 -22.76 0.18
N PRO A 54 -5.82 -23.92 -0.03
CA PRO A 54 -6.29 -24.93 -0.98
C PRO A 54 -7.74 -25.41 -0.78
N ASN A 55 -8.29 -25.18 0.42
CA ASN A 55 -9.65 -25.56 0.82
C ASN A 55 -10.69 -24.45 0.61
N ASP A 56 -10.25 -23.20 0.40
CA ASP A 56 -11.13 -22.02 0.23
C ASP A 56 -11.33 -21.65 -1.24
N ARG A 57 -10.63 -22.33 -2.15
CA ARG A 57 -10.84 -22.18 -3.60
C ARG A 57 -12.21 -22.75 -3.96
N ILE A 58 -13.02 -21.96 -4.66
CA ILE A 58 -14.28 -22.43 -5.23
C ILE A 58 -13.96 -23.63 -6.13
N LYS A 59 -14.55 -24.80 -5.84
CA LYS A 59 -14.53 -25.91 -6.81
C LYS A 59 -15.34 -25.47 -8.02
N GLY A 60 -14.66 -25.22 -9.14
CA GLY A 60 -15.32 -25.16 -10.44
C GLY A 60 -15.99 -26.50 -10.79
N ASP A 61 -16.87 -26.48 -11.78
CA ASP A 61 -17.56 -27.67 -12.34
C ASP A 61 -16.60 -28.67 -13.01
N SER A 62 -15.40 -28.20 -13.39
CA SER A 62 -14.31 -29.05 -13.84
C SER A 62 -13.25 -29.17 -12.73
N ASN A 63 -12.54 -30.29 -12.68
CA ASN A 63 -11.40 -30.53 -11.77
C ASN A 63 -10.20 -29.57 -12.00
N ASP A 64 -10.42 -28.44 -12.66
CA ASP A 64 -9.43 -27.43 -12.99
C ASP A 64 -9.50 -26.27 -11.97
N ARG A 65 -8.33 -25.91 -11.43
CA ARG A 65 -8.19 -24.84 -10.45
C ARG A 65 -7.88 -23.54 -11.19
N VAL A 66 -8.90 -22.75 -11.45
CA VAL A 66 -8.74 -21.41 -12.02
C VAL A 66 -8.69 -20.40 -10.89
N ASP A 67 -7.54 -19.76 -10.70
CA ASP A 67 -7.41 -18.64 -9.78
C ASP A 67 -8.02 -17.40 -10.46
N VAL A 68 -9.12 -16.89 -9.91
CA VAL A 68 -9.84 -15.72 -10.44
C VAL A 68 -9.39 -14.48 -9.68
N PHE A 69 -8.71 -13.57 -10.39
CA PHE A 69 -8.23 -12.31 -9.83
C PHE A 69 -9.13 -11.16 -10.28
N HIS A 70 -9.62 -10.39 -9.30
CA HIS A 70 -10.37 -9.17 -9.53
C HIS A 70 -9.55 -7.95 -9.13
N THR A 71 -9.52 -6.93 -9.98
CA THR A 71 -9.00 -5.61 -9.58
C THR A 71 -9.94 -5.00 -8.54
N ARG A 72 -9.39 -4.64 -7.39
CA ARG A 72 -10.08 -4.00 -6.27
C ARG A 72 -9.27 -2.83 -5.76
N PHE A 73 -9.83 -2.07 -4.84
CA PHE A 73 -9.18 -0.93 -4.21
C PHE A 73 -9.16 -1.10 -2.71
N TYR A 74 -8.03 -0.78 -2.07
CA TYR A 74 -7.91 -0.72 -0.61
C TYR A 74 -7.45 0.68 -0.21
N PHE A 75 -7.82 1.09 1.00
CA PHE A 75 -7.35 2.34 1.58
C PHE A 75 -6.04 2.11 2.34
N ASP A 76 -5.01 2.89 2.02
CA ASP A 76 -3.77 2.95 2.77
C ASP A 76 -3.83 4.13 3.75
N ALA A 77 -3.97 3.83 5.03
CA ALA A 77 -4.03 4.84 6.08
C ALA A 77 -2.71 5.62 6.28
N LEU A 78 -1.57 5.10 5.82
CA LEU A 78 -0.28 5.79 5.89
C LEU A 78 -0.20 6.91 4.85
N THR A 79 -0.77 6.71 3.67
CA THR A 79 -0.80 7.71 2.60
C THR A 79 -2.09 8.53 2.60
N GLY A 80 -3.15 8.01 3.22
CA GLY A 80 -4.48 8.58 3.21
C GLY A 80 -5.19 8.45 1.86
N ALA A 81 -4.81 7.46 1.04
CA ALA A 81 -5.28 7.30 -0.34
C ALA A 81 -5.70 5.85 -0.64
N CYS A 82 -6.49 5.69 -1.69
CA CYS A 82 -6.93 4.38 -2.19
C CYS A 82 -6.02 3.91 -3.33
N TYR A 83 -5.59 2.66 -3.28
CA TYR A 83 -4.74 2.04 -4.31
C TYR A 83 -5.37 0.77 -4.87
N PRO A 84 -5.14 0.47 -6.17
CA PRO A 84 -5.59 -0.78 -6.76
C PRO A 84 -4.74 -1.95 -6.24
N PHE A 85 -5.37 -3.11 -6.08
CA PHE A 85 -4.73 -4.39 -5.83
C PHE A 85 -5.53 -5.52 -6.48
N TYR A 86 -4.90 -6.68 -6.66
CA TYR A 86 -5.57 -7.87 -7.16
C TYR A 86 -6.08 -8.69 -5.98
N SER A 87 -7.39 -8.93 -5.90
CA SER A 87 -7.98 -9.80 -4.90
C SER A 87 -8.53 -11.08 -5.52
N GLU A 88 -8.28 -12.22 -4.89
CA GLU A 88 -9.05 -13.43 -5.14
C GLU A 88 -10.44 -13.34 -4.46
N ASP A 89 -11.31 -14.31 -4.77
CA ASP A 89 -12.69 -14.35 -4.23
C ASP A 89 -12.77 -14.92 -2.79
N CYS A 90 -11.66 -15.39 -2.25
CA CYS A 90 -11.51 -15.84 -0.87
C CYS A 90 -10.66 -14.84 -0.07
N GLY A 91 -10.66 -14.93 1.27
CA GLY A 91 -9.75 -14.14 2.10
C GLY A 91 -9.88 -12.64 1.80
N ARG A 92 -11.09 -12.12 1.96
CA ARG A 92 -11.41 -10.70 1.74
C ARG A 92 -11.75 -10.12 3.10
N ASN A 93 -10.96 -9.15 3.54
CA ASN A 93 -11.42 -8.24 4.58
C ASN A 93 -12.23 -7.08 3.96
N GLU A 94 -12.85 -6.27 4.81
CA GLU A 94 -13.78 -5.24 4.35
C GLU A 94 -13.07 -4.02 3.70
N ASN A 95 -11.75 -3.85 3.86
CA ASN A 95 -10.96 -2.84 3.13
C ASN A 95 -10.69 -3.29 1.68
N ASN A 96 -11.77 -3.59 0.97
CA ASN A 96 -11.77 -4.17 -0.36
C ASN A 96 -12.98 -3.67 -1.15
N PHE A 97 -12.74 -2.69 -2.02
CA PHE A 97 -13.78 -1.99 -2.77
C PHE A 97 -13.70 -2.31 -4.28
N GLU A 98 -14.84 -2.33 -4.96
CA GLU A 98 -14.90 -2.59 -6.42
C GLU A 98 -14.38 -1.42 -7.23
N THR A 99 -14.65 -0.21 -6.75
CA THR A 99 -14.28 1.02 -7.44
C THR A 99 -13.45 1.91 -6.54
N LEU A 100 -12.62 2.74 -7.17
CA LEU A 100 -11.88 3.79 -6.47
C LEU A 100 -12.81 4.73 -5.70
N GLU A 101 -13.97 5.04 -6.30
CA GLU A 101 -14.96 5.95 -5.73
C GLU A 101 -15.56 5.39 -4.43
N ASP A 102 -15.87 4.10 -4.38
CA ASP A 102 -16.40 3.46 -3.17
C ASP A 102 -15.37 3.46 -2.03
N CYS A 103 -14.11 3.18 -2.35
CA CYS A 103 -13.02 3.28 -1.38
C CYS A 103 -12.89 4.70 -0.81
N GLN A 104 -12.92 5.71 -1.69
CA GLN A 104 -12.83 7.11 -1.27
C GLN A 104 -14.05 7.53 -0.45
N LYS A 105 -15.26 7.12 -0.84
CA LYS A 105 -16.48 7.39 -0.07
C LYS A 105 -16.41 6.79 1.33
N ALA A 106 -15.90 5.56 1.45
CA ALA A 106 -15.79 4.84 2.71
C ALA A 106 -14.71 5.45 3.63
N CYS A 107 -13.53 5.73 3.09
CA CYS A 107 -12.33 5.99 3.89
C CYS A 107 -11.73 7.40 3.74
N ALA A 108 -12.00 8.12 2.64
CA ALA A 108 -11.42 9.45 2.47
C ALA A 108 -12.04 10.45 3.47
N PRO A 109 -11.20 11.29 4.10
CA PRO A 109 -11.68 12.27 5.04
C PRO A 109 -12.42 13.36 4.27
N SER A 110 -13.75 13.43 4.43
CA SER A 110 -14.49 14.62 4.02
C SER A 110 -14.28 15.70 5.09
N SER A 111 -14.18 16.96 4.69
CA SER A 111 -13.89 18.12 5.57
C SER A 111 -14.80 18.28 6.79
N ASN A 112 -15.93 17.55 6.87
CA ASN A 112 -16.88 17.57 7.98
C ASN A 112 -17.17 16.20 8.64
N ARG A 113 -16.42 15.12 8.32
CA ARG A 113 -16.60 13.81 8.99
C ARG A 113 -15.55 13.62 10.08
N THR A 114 -15.88 13.99 11.31
CA THR A 114 -15.24 13.41 12.49
C THR A 114 -15.91 12.07 12.76
N TRP A 115 -15.19 10.95 12.61
CA TRP A 115 -15.74 9.65 12.94
C TRP A 115 -15.86 9.55 14.47
N PRO A 116 -17.07 9.38 15.03
CA PRO A 116 -17.21 9.26 16.48
C PRO A 116 -16.46 8.01 16.95
N LYS A 117 -15.75 8.13 18.08
CA LYS A 117 -15.17 6.97 18.76
C LYS A 117 -16.34 6.07 19.17
N LEU A 118 -16.60 5.01 18.40
CA LEU A 118 -17.54 3.98 18.79
C LEU A 118 -16.90 3.25 19.98
N ALA A 119 -17.38 3.54 21.19
CA ALA A 119 -17.05 2.74 22.36
C ALA A 119 -17.69 1.36 22.17
N CYS A 120 -16.91 0.29 22.33
CA CYS A 120 -17.46 -1.06 22.41
C CYS A 120 -18.31 -1.15 23.69
N SER A 121 -19.58 -1.55 23.55
CA SER A 121 -20.51 -1.81 24.67
C SER A 121 -20.32 -3.20 25.28
#